data_AF-O87171-F1
#
_entry.id   AF-O87171-F1
#
_cell.length_a   1.000
_cell.length_b   1.000
_cell.length_c   1.000
_cell.angle_alpha   90.00
_cell.angle_beta   90.00
_cell.angle_gamma   90.00
#
_symmetry.space_group_name_H-M   'P 1'
#
loop_
_entity.id
_entity.type
_entity.pdbx_description
1 polymer ?
#
loop_
_entity_poly.entity_id
_entity_poly.type
_entity_poly.pdbx_seq_one_letter_code
_entity_poly.pdbx_strand_id
1 'polypeptide(L)'
;MSFPATPDYTGLNKPVGQEVSIKGLKASEGTIPADVRGAFFRAVPDPQFPPFFHPDTALSDDGMISRVLFNADGTVDYDIRYVQTPRWKAERAAGKRLFGRYRNPYTNDPSAFDLEGTVSNTTPVWHA
;
A
#
# COMPACT_ATOMS: atom_id res chain seq x y z
N MET A 1 14.06 13.41 2.65
CA MET A 1 13.08 14.36 3.22
C MET A 1 12.24 13.62 4.25
N SER A 2 11.74 14.28 5.28
CA SER A 2 10.81 13.69 6.27
C SER A 2 9.36 13.83 5.82
N PHE A 3 8.47 12.96 6.31
CA PHE A 3 7.04 13.13 6.10
C PHE A 3 6.51 14.38 6.84
N PRO A 4 5.44 15.02 6.32
CA PRO A 4 4.83 16.20 6.93
C PRO A 4 4.19 15.88 8.28
N ALA A 5 4.17 16.85 9.19
CA ALA A 5 3.44 16.73 10.45
C ALA A 5 1.94 17.07 10.28
N THR A 6 1.25 16.38 9.37
CA THR A 6 -0.20 16.55 9.10
C THR A 6 -0.99 15.32 9.53
N PRO A 7 -2.32 15.41 9.72
CA PRO A 7 -3.15 14.25 10.08
C PRO A 7 -3.03 13.06 9.13
N ASP A 8 -2.79 13.29 7.83
CA ASP A 8 -2.58 12.23 6.82
C ASP A 8 -1.27 11.45 7.00
N TYR A 9 -0.30 11.94 7.77
CA TYR A 9 1.03 11.31 7.91
C TYR A 9 1.49 11.15 9.37
N THR A 10 0.57 11.31 10.33
CA THR A 10 0.85 11.22 11.77
C THR A 10 -0.16 10.32 12.49
N GLY A 11 0.15 9.94 13.73
CA GLY A 11 -0.72 9.09 14.54
C GLY A 11 -0.99 7.74 13.87
N LEU A 12 -2.27 7.40 13.69
CA LEU A 12 -2.71 6.16 13.04
C LEU A 12 -2.39 6.12 11.53
N ASN A 13 -2.14 7.27 10.91
CA ASN A 13 -1.79 7.39 9.49
C ASN A 13 -0.27 7.54 9.28
N LYS A 14 0.54 7.31 10.32
CA LYS A 14 2.00 7.38 10.18
C LYS A 14 2.44 6.35 9.12
N PRO A 15 3.19 6.76 8.07
CA PRO A 15 3.71 5.85 7.06
C PRO A 15 4.52 4.73 7.69
N VAL A 16 4.32 3.51 7.20
CA VAL A 16 5.00 2.31 7.70
C VAL A 16 6.09 1.90 6.71
N GLY A 17 5.74 1.79 5.44
CA GLY A 17 6.66 1.52 4.33
C GLY A 17 7.34 0.14 4.38
N GLN A 18 6.83 -0.79 5.19
CA GLN A 18 7.42 -2.11 5.40
C GLN A 18 6.63 -3.20 4.68
N GLU A 19 7.33 -3.95 3.83
CA GLU A 19 6.79 -5.15 3.22
C GLU A 19 7.09 -6.37 4.11
N VAL A 20 6.06 -7.07 4.58
CA VAL A 20 6.19 -8.16 5.58
C VAL A 20 5.63 -9.48 5.06
N SER A 21 6.21 -10.60 5.48
CA SER A 21 5.68 -11.95 5.27
C SER A 21 5.88 -12.76 6.56
N ILE A 22 4.80 -13.31 7.11
CA ILE A 22 4.79 -14.13 8.32
C ILE A 22 4.01 -15.41 8.02
N LYS A 23 4.54 -16.54 8.47
CA LYS A 23 4.01 -17.88 8.17
C LYS A 23 3.57 -18.61 9.43
N GLY A 24 2.54 -19.44 9.30
CA GLY A 24 2.14 -20.36 10.36
C GLY A 24 1.61 -19.67 11.63
N LEU A 25 1.01 -18.49 11.49
CA LEU A 25 0.36 -17.81 12.60
C LEU A 25 -0.78 -18.68 13.13
N LYS A 26 -0.88 -18.77 14.46
CA LYS A 26 -1.98 -19.44 15.15
C LYS A 26 -2.88 -18.40 15.79
N ALA A 27 -4.17 -18.71 15.90
CA ALA A 27 -5.08 -17.87 16.66
C ALA A 27 -4.58 -17.77 18.11
N SER A 28 -4.44 -16.54 18.62
CA SER A 28 -4.08 -16.32 20.03
C SER A 28 -5.21 -16.74 20.97
N GLU A 29 -6.45 -16.65 20.49
CA GLU A 29 -7.68 -17.02 21.20
C GLU A 29 -8.67 -17.66 20.21
N GLY A 30 -9.46 -18.63 20.67
CA GLY A 30 -10.45 -19.31 19.85
C GLY A 30 -9.87 -20.33 18.87
N THR A 31 -10.60 -20.62 17.79
CA THR A 31 -10.21 -21.60 16.76
C THR A 31 -10.62 -21.11 15.39
N ILE A 32 -9.70 -21.20 14.42
CA ILE A 32 -9.98 -20.89 13.01
C ILE A 32 -10.93 -21.97 12.46
N PRO A 33 -12.09 -21.62 11.89
CA PRO A 33 -13.02 -22.61 11.34
C PRO A 33 -12.37 -23.45 10.23
N ALA A 34 -12.51 -24.78 10.30
CA ALA A 34 -11.82 -25.72 9.40
C ALA A 34 -12.30 -25.67 7.94
N ASP A 35 -13.49 -25.10 7.73
CA ASP A 35 -14.15 -24.87 6.44
C ASP A 35 -13.74 -23.55 5.78
N VAL A 36 -13.14 -22.61 6.52
CA VAL A 36 -12.58 -21.37 5.96
C VAL A 36 -11.23 -21.68 5.31
N ARG A 37 -11.20 -21.69 3.98
CA ARG A 37 -9.99 -21.90 3.17
C ARG A 37 -9.94 -20.91 2.03
N GLY A 38 -8.80 -20.27 1.88
CA GLY A 38 -8.59 -19.25 0.84
C GLY A 38 -7.88 -18.02 1.40
N ALA A 39 -7.91 -16.94 0.63
CA ALA A 39 -7.20 -15.72 0.96
C ALA A 39 -8.16 -14.52 1.03
N PHE A 40 -8.05 -13.75 2.11
CA PHE A 40 -8.64 -12.43 2.22
C PHE A 40 -7.60 -11.37 1.83
N PHE A 41 -7.98 -10.46 0.93
CA PHE A 41 -7.13 -9.38 0.46
C PHE A 41 -7.72 -8.03 0.85
N ARG A 42 -6.85 -7.08 1.25
CA ARG A 42 -7.23 -5.71 1.59
C ARG A 42 -6.19 -4.73 1.07
N ALA A 43 -6.65 -3.61 0.51
CA ALA A 43 -5.77 -2.50 0.15
C ALA A 43 -5.48 -1.60 1.35
N VAL A 44 -4.26 -1.08 1.39
CA VAL A 44 -3.75 -0.17 2.40
C VAL A 44 -2.97 0.92 1.65
N PRO A 45 -3.40 2.19 1.68
CA PRO A 45 -2.55 3.29 1.24
C PRO A 45 -1.36 3.44 2.19
N ASP A 46 -0.14 3.43 1.65
CA ASP A 46 1.09 3.71 2.40
C ASP A 46 2.07 4.41 1.45
N PRO A 47 2.44 5.68 1.69
CA PRO A 47 3.28 6.43 0.76
C PRO A 47 4.72 5.91 0.76
N GLN A 48 5.28 5.65 -0.43
CA GLN A 48 6.69 5.26 -0.55
C GLN A 48 7.64 6.41 -0.19
N PHE A 49 7.27 7.64 -0.57
CA PHE A 49 8.04 8.85 -0.34
C PHE A 49 7.16 9.99 0.16
N PRO A 50 7.72 10.95 0.93
CA PRO A 50 7.01 12.16 1.31
C PRO A 50 6.50 12.92 0.07
N PRO A 51 5.26 13.44 0.10
CA PRO A 51 4.79 14.33 -0.96
C PRO A 51 5.60 15.63 -0.95
N PHE A 52 5.70 16.31 -2.09
CA PHE A 52 6.31 17.64 -2.18
C PHE A 52 5.28 18.78 -2.17
N PHE A 53 3.98 18.46 -2.25
CA PHE A 53 2.88 19.40 -2.01
C PHE A 53 2.20 19.12 -0.68
N HIS A 54 1.82 20.19 0.01
CA HIS A 54 1.12 20.11 1.30
C HIS A 54 -0.09 21.06 1.33
N PRO A 55 -1.22 20.65 1.94
CA PRO A 55 -1.52 19.27 2.32
C PRO A 55 -1.66 18.36 1.08
N ASP A 56 -1.44 17.06 1.27
CA ASP A 56 -1.82 15.98 0.34
C ASP A 56 -2.86 15.09 1.04
N THR A 57 -3.29 14.00 0.41
CA THR A 57 -4.31 13.08 0.94
C THR A 57 -3.85 11.64 0.84
N ALA A 58 -4.24 10.81 1.82
CA ALA A 58 -4.02 9.36 1.77
C ALA A 58 -4.57 8.69 0.49
N LEU A 59 -5.53 9.31 -0.21
CA LEU A 59 -6.02 8.82 -1.51
C LEU A 59 -4.95 8.89 -2.62
N SER A 60 -3.93 9.73 -2.47
CA SER A 60 -2.78 9.87 -3.37
C SER A 60 -1.63 8.91 -3.06
N ASP A 61 -1.72 8.13 -2.00
CA ASP A 61 -0.61 7.32 -1.52
C ASP A 61 -0.57 5.94 -2.18
N ASP A 62 0.64 5.39 -2.29
CA ASP A 62 0.89 4.14 -3.01
C ASP A 62 0.12 2.98 -2.38
N GLY A 63 -0.42 2.09 -3.21
CA GLY A 63 -1.18 0.95 -2.75
C GLY A 63 -0.27 -0.14 -2.24
N MET A 64 -0.55 -0.62 -1.04
CA MET A 64 -0.11 -1.92 -0.54
C MET A 64 -1.28 -2.89 -0.47
N ILE A 65 -1.03 -4.17 -0.73
CA ILE A 65 -2.03 -5.23 -0.56
C ILE A 65 -1.59 -6.11 0.60
N SER A 66 -2.44 -6.20 1.63
CA SER A 66 -2.31 -7.22 2.67
C SER A 66 -3.09 -8.48 2.29
N ARG A 67 -2.50 -9.65 2.49
CA ARG A 67 -3.10 -10.97 2.33
C ARG A 67 -3.15 -11.69 3.67
N VAL A 68 -4.29 -12.28 3.99
CA VAL A 68 -4.48 -13.26 5.06
C VAL A 68 -4.88 -14.57 4.41
N LEU A 69 -4.00 -15.56 4.40
CA LEU A 69 -4.23 -16.87 3.79
C LEU A 69 -4.53 -17.90 4.88
N PHE A 70 -5.70 -18.53 4.81
CA PHE A 70 -6.14 -19.57 5.74
C PHE A 70 -5.72 -20.94 5.23
N ASN A 71 -4.85 -21.61 5.99
CA ASN A 71 -4.25 -22.90 5.64
C ASN A 71 -5.09 -24.08 6.15
N ALA A 72 -4.93 -25.25 5.53
CA ALA A 72 -5.66 -26.45 5.89
C ALA A 72 -5.29 -27.04 7.27
N ASP A 73 -4.12 -26.67 7.81
CA ASP A 73 -3.62 -27.11 9.11
C ASP A 73 -4.08 -26.21 10.28
N GLY A 74 -5.02 -25.29 10.03
CA GLY A 74 -5.53 -24.36 11.03
C GLY A 74 -4.59 -23.20 11.34
N THR A 75 -3.58 -22.95 10.51
CA THR A 75 -2.72 -21.76 10.59
C THR A 75 -3.11 -20.70 9.56
N VAL A 76 -2.54 -19.50 9.72
CA VAL A 76 -2.68 -18.39 8.78
C VAL A 76 -1.32 -17.86 8.35
N ASP A 77 -1.19 -17.52 7.08
CA ASP A 77 -0.08 -16.72 6.59
C ASP A 77 -0.51 -15.27 6.38
N TYR A 78 0.36 -14.33 6.72
CA TYR A 78 0.17 -12.90 6.48
C TYR A 78 1.25 -12.37 5.54
N ASP A 79 0.83 -11.59 4.54
CA ASP A 79 1.75 -10.85 3.67
C ASP A 79 1.25 -9.42 3.52
N ILE A 80 2.14 -8.44 3.37
CA ILE A 80 1.82 -7.11 2.86
C ILE A 80 2.93 -6.65 1.91
N ARG A 81 2.55 -6.24 0.71
CA ARG A 81 3.47 -5.85 -0.38
C ARG A 81 2.96 -4.62 -1.13
N TYR A 82 3.87 -3.83 -1.67
CA TYR A 82 3.51 -2.74 -2.57
C TYR A 82 2.95 -3.27 -3.89
N VAL A 83 1.91 -2.62 -4.41
CA VAL A 83 1.54 -2.73 -5.82
C VAL A 83 2.56 -1.94 -6.62
N GLN A 84 3.38 -2.64 -7.40
CA GLN A 84 4.46 -2.01 -8.16
C GLN A 84 3.94 -1.38 -9.46
N THR A 85 3.11 -0.34 -9.31
CA THR A 85 2.57 0.46 -10.43
C THR A 85 3.70 1.15 -11.20
N PRO A 86 3.46 1.63 -12.44
CA PRO A 86 4.45 2.41 -13.18
C PRO A 86 4.94 3.63 -12.37
N ARG A 87 4.01 4.34 -11.71
CA ARG A 87 4.32 5.39 -10.74
C ARG A 87 5.29 4.93 -9.65
N TRP A 88 4.94 3.89 -8.90
CA TRP A 88 5.76 3.40 -7.78
C TRP A 88 7.18 3.02 -8.26
N LYS A 89 7.29 2.38 -9.42
CA LYS A 89 8.60 1.99 -9.99
C LYS A 89 9.44 3.22 -10.35
N ALA A 90 8.83 4.24 -10.95
CA ALA A 90 9.53 5.46 -11.33
C ALA A 90 9.99 6.25 -10.11
N GLU A 91 9.14 6.41 -9.10
CA GLU A 91 9.49 7.08 -7.85
C GLU A 91 10.59 6.31 -7.10
N ARG A 92 10.51 4.97 -7.06
CA ARG A 92 11.55 4.11 -6.49
C ARG A 92 12.89 4.30 -7.19
N ALA A 93 12.90 4.35 -8.52
CA ALA A 93 14.10 4.56 -9.31
C ALA A 93 14.71 5.95 -9.10
N ALA A 94 13.86 6.98 -8.94
CA ALA A 94 14.29 8.35 -8.66
C ALA A 94 14.68 8.59 -7.19
N GLY A 95 14.30 7.70 -6.27
CA GLY A 95 14.50 7.86 -4.83
C GLY A 95 13.69 9.00 -4.22
N LYS A 96 12.63 9.46 -4.89
CA LYS A 96 11.76 10.57 -4.47
C LYS A 96 10.38 10.47 -5.13
N ARG A 97 9.40 11.16 -4.54
CA ARG A 97 8.09 11.41 -5.16
C ARG A 97 8.28 12.20 -6.46
N LEU A 98 7.58 11.81 -7.51
CA LEU A 98 7.52 12.47 -8.82
C LEU A 98 6.10 12.94 -9.16
N PHE A 99 5.08 12.28 -8.61
CA PHE A 99 3.69 12.62 -8.86
C PHE A 99 3.17 13.62 -7.81
N GLY A 100 2.42 14.61 -8.28
CA GLY A 100 1.91 15.72 -7.46
C GLY A 100 0.58 15.42 -6.79
N ARG A 101 -0.30 16.42 -6.76
CA ARG A 101 -1.60 16.39 -6.07
C ARG A 101 -2.55 15.34 -6.70
N TYR A 102 -3.45 14.81 -5.86
CA TYR A 102 -4.48 13.85 -6.26
C TYR A 102 -5.19 14.25 -7.57
N ARG A 103 -5.13 13.36 -8.57
CA ARG A 103 -5.74 13.52 -9.91
C ARG A 103 -5.36 14.83 -10.65
N ASN A 104 -4.18 15.41 -10.36
CA ASN A 104 -3.73 16.63 -11.02
C ASN A 104 -2.36 16.46 -11.70
N PRO A 105 -2.32 16.09 -13.00
CA PRO A 105 -1.06 15.85 -13.71
C PRO A 105 -0.21 17.12 -13.91
N TYR A 106 -0.81 18.31 -13.87
CA TYR A 106 -0.08 19.59 -13.97
C TYR A 106 0.80 19.91 -12.76
N THR A 107 0.75 19.06 -11.73
CA THR A 107 1.58 19.17 -10.53
C THR A 107 2.65 18.08 -10.44
N ASN A 108 2.77 17.23 -11.45
CA ASN A 108 3.82 16.22 -11.51
C ASN A 108 5.18 16.87 -11.84
N ASP A 109 6.26 16.21 -11.43
CA ASP A 109 7.61 16.47 -11.94
C ASP A 109 7.60 16.26 -13.47
N PRO A 110 8.22 17.14 -14.27
CA PRO A 110 8.27 16.99 -15.74
C PRO A 110 8.77 15.63 -16.22
N SER A 111 9.63 14.96 -15.43
CA SER A 111 10.12 13.61 -15.74
C SER A 111 9.06 12.51 -15.68
N ALA A 112 7.89 12.78 -15.08
CA ALA A 112 6.77 11.84 -14.97
C ALA A 112 5.61 12.15 -15.93
N PHE A 113 5.79 13.07 -16.89
CA PHE A 113 4.73 13.55 -17.78
C PHE A 113 3.99 12.43 -18.53
N ASP A 114 4.71 11.45 -19.09
CA ASP A 114 4.15 10.35 -19.87
C ASP A 114 3.95 9.05 -19.05
N LEU A 115 4.03 9.13 -17.72
CA LEU A 115 3.90 7.96 -16.85
C LEU A 115 2.50 7.79 -16.29
N GLU A 116 2.03 6.55 -16.23
CA GLU A 116 0.74 6.22 -15.59
C GLU A 116 0.80 6.48 -14.07
N GLY A 117 -0.03 7.41 -13.60
CA GLY A 117 -0.04 7.89 -12.22
C GLY A 117 -0.88 7.08 -11.22
N THR A 118 -1.33 5.87 -11.58
CA THR A 118 -2.14 5.03 -10.70
C THR A 118 -1.39 4.63 -9.43
N VAL A 119 -2.11 4.60 -8.32
CA VAL A 119 -1.61 4.16 -7.00
C VAL A 119 -2.16 2.79 -6.61
N SER A 120 -3.22 2.30 -7.26
CA SER A 120 -3.82 0.99 -6.99
C SER A 120 -4.12 0.72 -5.50
N ASN A 121 -4.62 1.72 -4.78
CA ASN A 121 -4.79 1.69 -3.31
C ASN A 121 -6.23 1.47 -2.82
N THR A 122 -7.21 1.27 -3.72
CA THR A 122 -8.63 1.30 -3.35
C THR A 122 -9.22 -0.07 -3.06
N THR A 123 -9.13 -1.03 -3.99
CA THR A 123 -9.76 -2.35 -3.82
C THR A 123 -9.01 -3.42 -4.61
N PRO A 124 -8.48 -4.46 -3.96
CA PRO A 124 -8.05 -5.67 -4.64
C PRO A 124 -9.27 -6.53 -4.95
N VAL A 125 -9.35 -7.06 -6.16
CA VAL A 125 -10.36 -8.03 -6.57
C VAL A 125 -9.65 -9.23 -7.15
N TRP A 126 -10.04 -10.42 -6.68
CA TRP A 126 -9.65 -11.65 -7.36
C TRP A 126 -10.66 -11.94 -8.47
N HIS A 127 -10.19 -11.94 -9.71
CA HIS A 127 -10.96 -12.22 -10.92
C HIS A 127 -10.02 -12.69 -12.04
N ALA A 128 -10.52 -13.42 -13.04
CA ALA A 128 -9.76 -13.99 -14.16
C ALA A 128 -10.39 -13.61 -15.49
#